data_AF-A0A9Q5C9X0-F1
#
_entry.id   AF-A0A9Q5C9X0-F1
#
_cell.length_a   1.000
_cell.length_b   1.000
_cell.length_c   1.000
_cell.angle_alpha   90.00
_cell.angle_beta   90.00
_cell.angle_gamma   90.00
#
_symmetry.space_group_name_H-M   'P 1'
#
loop_
_entity.id
_entity.type
_entity.pdbx_description
1 polymer ?
#
loop_
_entity_poly.entity_id
_entity_poly.type
_entity_poly.pdbx_seq_one_letter_code
_entity_poly.pdbx_strand_id
1 'polypeptide(L)'
;MNESLVYTLILIGVIAIALLAWFITKQLREQREITRQLAEQEEKLAVQAAANRRYLTESIRIISNAILHDDKITLTEGCMRLKVMIDNYDASLHQDPDYQVIEEVYGKTSHIPILQDWKALDKQSQRKFQMEMLKVEAECQERIHAAAQRLIDHEMHRVH
;
A
#
# COMPACT_ATOMS: atom_id res chain seq x y z
N MET A 1 -14.41 -64.77 40.61
CA MET A 1 -14.42 -63.59 39.73
C MET A 1 -14.01 -64.07 38.35
N ASN A 2 -14.87 -63.96 37.34
CA ASN A 2 -14.63 -64.60 36.05
C ASN A 2 -13.49 -63.87 35.32
N GLU A 3 -12.34 -64.53 35.15
CA GLU A 3 -11.18 -63.96 34.44
C GLU A 3 -11.55 -63.45 33.04
N SER A 4 -12.49 -64.11 32.37
CA SER A 4 -13.05 -63.68 31.08
C SER A 4 -13.76 -62.31 31.12
N LEU A 5 -14.42 -61.95 32.22
CA LEU A 5 -15.02 -60.62 32.40
C LEU A 5 -13.95 -59.54 32.55
N VAL A 6 -12.85 -59.85 33.24
CA VAL A 6 -11.73 -58.91 33.43
C VAL A 6 -11.05 -58.64 32.09
N TYR A 7 -10.74 -59.69 31.31
CA TYR A 7 -10.10 -59.53 30.00
C TYR A 7 -10.99 -58.79 28.98
N THR A 8 -12.31 -59.01 29.00
CA THR A 8 -13.23 -58.27 28.11
C THR A 8 -13.34 -56.79 28.47
N LEU A 9 -13.37 -56.45 29.77
CA LEU A 9 -13.35 -55.05 30.21
C LEU A 9 -12.05 -54.34 29.80
N ILE A 10 -10.90 -55.03 29.95
CA ILE A 10 -9.59 -54.52 29.52
C ILE A 10 -9.58 -54.27 28.00
N LEU A 11 -10.09 -55.22 27.21
CA LEU A 11 -10.14 -55.08 25.74
C LEU A 11 -10.97 -53.86 25.32
N ILE A 12 -12.13 -53.64 25.94
CA ILE A 12 -12.97 -52.46 25.68
C ILE A 12 -12.23 -51.18 26.06
N GLY A 13 -11.56 -51.15 27.21
CA GLY A 13 -10.75 -50.01 27.65
C GLY A 13 -9.62 -49.68 26.67
N VAL A 14 -8.91 -50.69 26.17
CA VAL A 14 -7.84 -50.52 25.16
C VAL A 14 -8.39 -49.96 23.85
N ILE A 15 -9.54 -50.47 23.38
CA ILE A 15 -10.19 -49.95 22.17
C ILE A 15 -10.62 -48.49 22.36
N ALA A 16 -11.21 -48.16 23.51
CA ALA A 16 -11.60 -46.78 23.83
C ALA A 16 -10.40 -45.83 23.85
N ILE A 17 -9.27 -46.23 24.46
CA ILE A 17 -8.04 -45.45 24.47
C ILE A 17 -7.49 -45.27 23.05
N ALA A 18 -7.49 -46.32 22.22
CA ALA A 18 -7.01 -46.24 20.84
C ALA A 18 -7.86 -45.28 19.99
N LEU A 19 -9.19 -45.31 20.13
CA LEU A 19 -10.09 -44.39 19.43
C LEU A 19 -9.90 -42.93 19.86
N LEU A 20 -9.74 -42.69 21.17
CA LEU A 20 -9.47 -41.35 21.69
C LEU A 20 -8.10 -40.83 21.23
N ALA A 21 -7.07 -41.66 21.26
CA ALA A 21 -5.74 -41.30 20.76
C ALA A 21 -5.76 -40.97 19.26
N TRP A 22 -6.49 -41.75 18.46
CA TRP A 22 -6.70 -41.47 17.04
C TRP A 22 -7.43 -40.13 16.82
N PHE A 23 -8.50 -39.87 17.58
CA PHE A 23 -9.26 -38.63 17.47
C PHE A 23 -8.41 -37.39 17.83
N ILE A 24 -7.67 -37.45 18.95
CA ILE A 24 -6.78 -36.36 19.39
C ILE A 24 -5.67 -36.11 18.36
N THR A 25 -5.04 -37.16 17.83
CA THR A 25 -3.97 -37.00 16.83
C THR A 25 -4.49 -36.41 15.53
N LYS A 26 -5.69 -36.79 15.08
CA LYS A 26 -6.34 -36.18 13.92
C LYS A 26 -6.62 -34.69 14.15
N GLN A 27 -7.23 -34.33 15.28
CA GLN A 27 -7.57 -32.95 15.62
C GLN A 27 -6.32 -32.05 15.72
N LEU A 28 -5.25 -32.56 16.33
CA LEU A 28 -3.98 -31.85 16.44
C LEU A 28 -3.31 -31.63 15.09
N ARG A 29 -3.44 -32.56 14.14
CA ARG A 29 -2.90 -32.39 12.78
C ARG A 29 -3.64 -31.28 12.03
N GLU A 30 -4.98 -31.28 12.06
CA GLU A 30 -5.80 -30.24 11.43
C GLU A 30 -5.48 -28.85 12.00
N GLN A 31 -5.36 -28.70 13.32
CA GLN A 31 -4.99 -27.41 13.92
C GLN A 31 -3.58 -26.95 13.55
N ARG A 32 -2.61 -27.88 13.47
CA ARG A 32 -1.25 -27.55 13.04
C ARG A 32 -1.21 -27.10 11.59
N GLU A 33 -2.00 -27.72 10.71
CA GLU A 33 -2.11 -27.32 9.31
C GLU A 33 -2.70 -25.91 9.16
N ILE A 34 -3.79 -25.61 9.87
CA ILE A 34 -4.40 -24.27 9.88
C ILE A 34 -3.40 -23.22 10.39
N THR A 35 -2.74 -23.50 11.53
CA THR A 35 -1.75 -22.58 12.12
C THR A 35 -0.59 -22.32 11.17
N ARG A 36 -0.11 -23.37 10.49
CA ARG A 36 0.96 -23.25 9.49
C ARG A 36 0.52 -22.43 8.28
N GLN A 37 -0.69 -22.65 7.77
CA GLN A 37 -1.24 -21.88 6.66
C GLN A 37 -1.40 -20.40 7.02
N LEU A 38 -1.86 -20.09 8.23
CA LEU A 38 -1.94 -18.72 8.73
C LEU A 38 -0.56 -18.06 8.80
N ALA A 39 0.43 -18.74 9.38
CA ALA A 39 1.80 -18.22 9.45
C ALA A 39 2.40 -17.98 8.05
N GLU A 40 2.19 -18.91 7.10
CA GLU A 40 2.63 -18.75 5.71
C GLU A 40 1.90 -17.60 4.98
N GLN A 41 0.63 -17.35 5.31
CA GLN A 41 -0.13 -16.20 4.77
C GLN A 41 0.37 -14.89 5.36
N GLU A 42 0.58 -14.82 6.67
CA GLU A 42 1.13 -13.64 7.35
C GLU A 42 2.51 -13.28 6.81
N GLU A 43 3.39 -14.27 6.61
CA GLU A 43 4.71 -14.06 6.01
C GLU A 43 4.59 -13.50 4.59
N LYS A 44 3.73 -14.08 3.75
CA LYS A 44 3.48 -13.57 2.38
C LYS A 44 2.96 -12.14 2.38
N LEU A 45 2.02 -11.82 3.27
CA LEU A 45 1.48 -10.47 3.41
C LEU A 45 2.57 -9.49 3.86
N ALA A 46 3.41 -9.86 4.82
CA ALA A 46 4.52 -9.04 5.28
C ALA A 46 5.55 -8.77 4.16
N VAL A 47 5.89 -9.80 3.38
CA VAL A 47 6.79 -9.67 2.22
C VAL A 47 6.18 -8.77 1.15
N GLN A 48 4.90 -8.94 0.84
CA GLN A 48 4.19 -8.09 -0.12
C GLN A 48 4.09 -6.64 0.35
N ALA A 49 3.78 -6.40 1.62
CA ALA A 49 3.74 -5.06 2.20
C ALA A 49 5.11 -4.36 2.13
N ALA A 50 6.19 -5.08 2.47
CA ALA A 50 7.55 -4.56 2.36
C ALA A 50 7.94 -4.25 0.91
N ALA A 51 7.58 -5.13 -0.03
CA ALA A 51 7.83 -4.91 -1.46
C ALA A 51 7.06 -3.71 -2.00
N ASN A 52 5.77 -3.57 -1.65
CA ASN A 52 4.94 -2.44 -2.04
C ASN A 52 5.50 -1.13 -1.47
N ARG A 53 5.90 -1.12 -0.20
CA ARG A 53 6.50 0.05 0.43
C ARG A 53 7.80 0.47 -0.27
N ARG A 54 8.67 -0.48 -0.62
CA ARG A 54 9.89 -0.21 -1.38
C ARG A 54 9.58 0.35 -2.77
N TYR A 55 8.59 -0.22 -3.45
CA TYR A 55 8.14 0.26 -4.76
C TYR A 55 7.62 1.71 -4.69
N LEU A 56 6.81 2.04 -3.69
CA LEU A 56 6.28 3.38 -3.48
C LEU A 56 7.40 4.38 -3.17
N THR A 57 8.31 4.05 -2.25
CA THR A 57 9.48 4.90 -1.95
C THR A 57 10.29 5.21 -3.21
N GLU A 58 10.61 4.18 -4.00
CA GLU A 58 11.40 4.38 -5.22
C GLU A 58 10.63 5.18 -6.28
N SER A 59 9.34 4.91 -6.44
CA SER A 59 8.48 5.64 -7.38
C SER A 59 8.36 7.12 -7.02
N ILE A 60 8.17 7.44 -5.73
CA ILE A 60 8.14 8.82 -5.22
C ILE A 60 9.47 9.51 -5.51
N ARG A 61 10.60 8.83 -5.28
CA ARG A 61 11.93 9.36 -5.59
C ARG A 61 12.11 9.64 -7.08
N ILE A 62 11.67 8.74 -7.95
CA ILE A 62 11.76 8.90 -9.41
C ILE A 62 10.94 10.10 -9.87
N ILE A 63 9.68 10.22 -9.43
CA ILE A 63 8.82 11.36 -9.81
C ILE A 63 9.38 12.68 -9.25
N SER A 64 9.86 12.68 -8.01
CA SER A 64 10.47 13.87 -7.41
C SER A 64 11.71 14.31 -8.19
N ASN A 65 12.56 13.37 -8.63
CA ASN A 65 13.70 13.68 -9.49
C ASN A 65 13.26 14.22 -10.86
N ALA A 66 12.21 13.65 -11.46
CA ALA A 66 11.69 14.12 -12.73
C ALA A 66 11.15 15.56 -12.61
N ILE A 67 10.44 15.90 -11.53
CA ILE A 67 9.97 17.27 -11.26
C ILE A 67 11.12 18.28 -11.22
N LEU A 68 12.29 17.89 -10.68
CA LEU A 68 13.44 18.79 -10.56
C LEU A 68 14.29 18.89 -11.83
N HIS A 69 14.32 17.85 -12.67
CA HIS A 69 15.35 17.71 -13.71
C HIS A 69 14.80 17.36 -15.11
N ASP A 70 13.51 17.06 -15.27
CA ASP A 70 12.92 16.68 -16.56
C ASP A 70 11.82 17.66 -16.99
N ASP A 71 12.06 18.39 -18.09
CA ASP A 71 11.10 19.34 -18.65
C ASP A 71 9.86 18.67 -19.27
N LYS A 72 9.84 17.34 -19.40
CA LYS A 72 8.72 16.59 -19.98
C LYS A 72 7.55 16.38 -19.01
N ILE A 73 7.80 16.49 -17.71
CA ILE A 73 6.75 16.36 -16.69
C ILE A 73 6.34 17.75 -16.22
N THR A 74 5.05 18.06 -16.32
CA THR A 74 4.54 19.33 -15.78
C THR A 74 4.49 19.24 -14.25
N LEU A 75 4.64 20.38 -13.56
CA LEU A 75 4.58 20.40 -12.10
C LEU A 75 3.22 19.92 -11.58
N THR A 76 2.14 20.23 -12.31
CA THR A 76 0.80 19.72 -12.00
C THR A 76 0.74 18.20 -12.11
N GLU A 77 1.24 17.62 -13.21
CA GLU A 77 1.28 16.18 -13.41
C GLU A 77 2.12 15.48 -12.34
N GLY A 78 3.29 16.05 -12.03
CA GLY A 78 4.16 15.58 -10.96
C GLY A 78 3.44 15.56 -9.61
N CYS A 79 2.80 16.66 -9.22
CA CYS A 79 2.06 16.76 -7.96
C CYS A 79 0.90 15.75 -7.90
N MET A 80 0.13 15.59 -8.98
CA MET A 80 -0.96 14.60 -9.02
C MET A 80 -0.44 13.17 -8.81
N ARG A 81 0.68 12.81 -9.46
CA ARG A 81 1.30 11.48 -9.28
C ARG A 81 1.85 11.31 -7.87
N LEU A 82 2.56 12.31 -7.33
CA LEU A 82 3.07 12.28 -5.97
C LEU A 82 1.95 12.14 -4.95
N LYS A 83 0.83 12.87 -5.11
CA LYS A 83 -0.33 12.79 -4.22
C LYS A 83 -0.82 11.36 -4.09
N VAL A 84 -1.08 10.69 -5.21
CA VAL A 84 -1.55 9.29 -5.20
C VAL A 84 -0.52 8.35 -4.57
N MET A 85 0.78 8.55 -4.81
CA MET A 85 1.82 7.71 -4.21
C MET A 85 1.94 7.95 -2.70
N ILE A 86 1.82 9.19 -2.25
CA ILE A 86 1.86 9.57 -0.84
C ILE A 86 0.64 9.02 -0.09
N ASP A 87 -0.57 9.14 -0.64
CA ASP A 87 -1.78 8.52 -0.07
C ASP A 87 -1.61 7.03 0.23
N ASN A 88 -0.92 6.31 -0.65
CA ASN A 88 -0.68 4.87 -0.53
C ASN A 88 0.56 4.52 0.31
N TYR A 89 1.47 5.46 0.51
CA TYR A 89 2.68 5.27 1.30
C TYR A 89 2.45 5.66 2.76
N ASP A 90 2.02 6.90 2.99
CA ASP A 90 1.70 7.50 4.28
C ASP A 90 0.89 8.80 4.06
N ALA A 91 -0.43 8.71 4.20
CA ALA A 91 -1.32 9.85 4.02
C ALA A 91 -1.09 10.98 5.05
N SER A 92 -0.41 10.73 6.17
CA SER A 92 -0.10 11.76 7.16
C SER A 92 0.89 12.80 6.65
N LEU A 93 1.70 12.45 5.64
CA LEU A 93 2.64 13.38 4.99
C LEU A 93 1.92 14.60 4.39
N HIS A 94 0.65 14.48 3.98
CA HIS A 94 -0.13 15.63 3.50
C HIS A 94 -0.37 16.71 4.57
N GLN A 95 -0.24 16.35 5.85
CA GLN A 95 -0.34 17.30 6.97
C GLN A 95 0.99 17.97 7.30
N ASP A 96 2.10 17.47 6.75
CA ASP A 96 3.40 18.09 6.90
C ASP A 96 3.44 19.39 6.06
N PRO A 97 3.78 20.55 6.65
CA PRO A 97 3.94 21.81 5.91
C PRO A 97 4.86 21.69 4.70
N ASP A 98 5.83 20.77 4.74
CA ASP A 98 6.79 20.54 3.67
C ASP A 98 6.18 19.92 2.41
N TYR A 99 5.12 19.13 2.57
CA TYR A 99 4.46 18.40 1.47
C TYR A 99 3.05 18.92 1.17
N GLN A 100 2.52 19.83 1.98
CA GLN A 100 1.17 20.40 1.84
C GLN A 100 0.92 21.02 0.45
N VAL A 101 1.96 21.53 -0.22
CA VAL A 101 1.86 22.08 -1.58
C VAL A 101 1.34 21.05 -2.60
N ILE A 102 1.65 19.76 -2.40
CA ILE A 102 1.22 18.68 -3.29
C ILE A 102 -0.31 18.55 -3.24
N GLU A 103 -0.89 18.59 -2.04
CA GLU A 103 -2.35 18.55 -1.84
C GLU A 103 -3.01 19.86 -2.33
N GLU A 104 -2.36 21.00 -2.13
CA GLU A 104 -2.86 22.29 -2.64
C GLU A 104 -2.97 22.29 -4.17
N VAL A 105 -1.91 21.86 -4.87
CA VAL A 105 -1.90 21.77 -6.33
C VAL A 105 -2.96 20.77 -6.78
N TYR A 106 -3.00 19.59 -6.16
CA TYR A 106 -4.02 18.58 -6.47
C TYR A 106 -5.44 19.13 -6.33
N GLY A 107 -5.76 19.78 -5.22
CA GLY A 107 -7.09 20.36 -4.99
C GLY A 107 -7.45 21.49 -5.96
N LYS A 108 -6.45 22.28 -6.41
CA LYS A 108 -6.65 23.32 -7.42
C LYS A 108 -6.79 22.77 -8.84
N THR A 109 -6.39 21.54 -9.12
CA THR A 109 -6.37 20.99 -10.50
C THR A 109 -7.18 19.71 -10.67
N SER A 110 -7.75 19.14 -9.60
CA SER A 110 -8.46 17.86 -9.65
C SER A 110 -9.75 17.88 -10.47
N HIS A 111 -10.34 19.05 -10.71
CA HIS A 111 -11.52 19.21 -11.57
C HIS A 111 -11.17 19.21 -13.06
N ILE A 112 -9.89 19.34 -13.40
CA ILE A 112 -9.44 19.40 -14.79
C ILE A 112 -9.57 17.99 -15.41
N PRO A 113 -10.28 17.85 -16.54
CA PRO A 113 -10.46 16.55 -17.18
C PRO A 113 -9.13 15.92 -17.59
N ILE A 114 -9.04 14.59 -17.49
CA ILE A 114 -7.83 13.83 -17.87
C ILE A 114 -8.13 12.84 -18.99
N LEU A 115 -7.09 12.30 -19.62
CA LEU A 115 -7.17 11.20 -20.59
C LEU A 115 -8.19 11.43 -21.72
N GLN A 116 -9.27 10.63 -21.77
CA GLN A 116 -10.27 10.70 -22.84
C GLN A 116 -11.15 11.94 -22.71
N ASP A 117 -11.49 12.33 -21.49
CA ASP A 117 -12.33 13.51 -21.25
C ASP A 117 -11.58 14.79 -21.66
N TRP A 118 -10.27 14.84 -21.44
CA TRP A 118 -9.42 15.92 -21.97
C TRP A 118 -9.48 16.00 -23.51
N LYS A 119 -9.39 14.85 -24.19
CA LYS A 119 -9.44 14.79 -25.66
C LYS A 119 -10.81 15.17 -26.22
N ALA A 120 -11.87 14.97 -25.45
CA ALA A 120 -13.24 15.33 -25.81
C ALA A 120 -13.52 16.83 -25.69
N LEU A 121 -12.68 17.59 -24.96
CA LEU A 121 -12.81 19.04 -24.85
C LEU A 121 -12.56 19.76 -26.17
N ASP A 122 -13.29 20.85 -26.38
CA ASP A 122 -12.97 21.79 -27.45
C ASP A 122 -11.66 22.55 -27.15
N LYS A 123 -11.05 23.13 -28.19
CA LYS A 123 -9.77 23.84 -28.09
C LYS A 123 -9.81 25.04 -27.13
N GLN A 124 -10.94 25.72 -27.00
CA GLN A 124 -11.06 26.87 -26.10
C GLN A 124 -11.07 26.41 -24.64
N SER A 125 -11.80 25.34 -24.34
CA SER A 125 -11.85 24.71 -23.02
C SER A 125 -10.48 24.16 -22.61
N GLN A 126 -9.78 23.44 -23.50
CA GLN A 126 -8.41 22.98 -23.24
C GLN A 126 -7.46 24.14 -22.91
N ARG A 127 -7.52 25.23 -23.68
CA ARG A 127 -6.68 26.41 -23.44
C ARG A 127 -6.97 27.06 -22.08
N LYS A 128 -8.24 27.13 -21.66
CA LYS A 128 -8.62 27.67 -20.35
C LYS A 128 -7.99 26.84 -19.22
N PHE A 129 -8.11 25.52 -19.28
CA PHE A 129 -7.50 24.64 -18.28
C PHE A 129 -5.97 24.68 -18.31
N GLN A 130 -5.35 24.76 -19.49
CA GLN A 130 -3.90 24.96 -19.59
C GLN A 130 -3.45 26.26 -18.91
N MET A 131 -4.17 27.36 -19.12
CA MET A 131 -3.87 28.62 -18.44
C MET A 131 -4.06 28.54 -16.93
N GLU A 132 -5.09 27.81 -16.47
CA GLU A 132 -5.32 27.54 -15.05
C GLU A 132 -4.17 26.74 -14.44
N MET A 133 -3.76 25.64 -15.07
CA MET A 133 -2.60 24.84 -14.64
C MET A 133 -1.34 25.70 -14.58
N LEU A 134 -1.01 26.44 -15.64
CA LEU A 134 0.17 27.29 -15.67
C LEU A 134 0.18 28.34 -14.55
N LYS A 135 -1.00 28.87 -14.19
CA LYS A 135 -1.13 29.81 -13.08
C LYS A 135 -0.82 29.14 -11.74
N VAL A 136 -1.39 27.95 -11.51
CA VAL A 136 -1.14 27.16 -10.29
C VAL A 136 0.33 26.77 -10.20
N GLU A 137 0.94 26.35 -11.31
CA GLU A 137 2.35 26.00 -11.39
C GLU A 137 3.23 27.18 -11.02
N ALA A 138 2.99 28.36 -11.61
CA ALA A 138 3.74 29.57 -11.29
C ALA A 138 3.59 30.00 -9.82
N GLU A 139 2.40 29.87 -9.23
CA GLU A 139 2.14 30.19 -7.82
C GLU A 139 2.88 29.25 -6.85
N CYS A 140 2.99 27.97 -7.21
CA CYS A 140 3.47 26.92 -6.31
C CYS A 140 4.88 26.43 -6.64
N GLN A 141 5.50 26.87 -7.74
CA GLN A 141 6.75 26.32 -8.29
C GLN A 141 7.84 26.11 -7.24
N GLU A 142 8.26 27.16 -6.53
CA GLU A 142 9.34 27.07 -5.54
C GLU A 142 9.02 26.06 -4.41
N ARG A 143 7.76 26.03 -3.96
CA ARG A 143 7.30 25.11 -2.92
C ARG A 143 7.28 23.66 -3.43
N ILE A 144 6.87 23.44 -4.68
CA ILE A 144 6.88 22.12 -5.33
C ILE A 144 8.31 21.59 -5.44
N HIS A 145 9.25 22.42 -5.91
CA HIS A 145 10.66 22.03 -6.00
C HIS A 145 11.24 21.74 -4.61
N ALA A 146 10.94 22.56 -3.60
CA ALA A 146 11.38 22.31 -2.23
C ALA A 146 10.81 21.00 -1.68
N ALA A 147 9.54 20.71 -1.91
CA ALA A 147 8.90 19.45 -1.52
C ALA A 147 9.55 18.25 -2.23
N ALA A 148 9.75 18.33 -3.55
CA ALA A 148 10.40 17.29 -4.34
C ALA A 148 11.85 17.04 -3.88
N GLN A 149 12.61 18.09 -3.60
CA GLN A 149 13.96 17.96 -3.05
C GLN A 149 13.95 17.26 -1.69
N ARG A 150 13.02 17.64 -0.80
CA ARG A 150 12.85 16.96 0.49
C ARG A 150 12.45 15.50 0.32
N LEU A 151 11.61 15.14 -0.65
CA LEU A 151 11.25 13.75 -0.92
C LEU A 151 12.43 12.91 -1.45
N ILE A 152 13.43 13.55 -2.07
CA ILE A 152 14.67 12.88 -2.51
C ILE A 152 15.64 12.71 -1.35
N ASP A 153 15.81 13.76 -0.54
CA ASP A 153 16.76 13.80 0.58
C ASP A 153 16.27 13.00 1.78
N HIS A 154 14.95 12.98 2.00
CA HIS A 154 14.34 12.19 3.04
C HIS A 154 14.37 10.72 2.58
N GLU A 155 15.29 9.95 3.15
CA GLU A 155 15.11 8.51 3.26
C GLU A 155 13.72 8.30 3.87
N MET A 156 12.77 7.81 3.08
CA MET A 156 11.40 7.47 3.48
C MET A 156 11.45 6.29 4.48
N HIS A 157 12.00 6.56 5.66
CA HIS A 157 12.35 5.67 6.76
C HIS A 157 11.68 6.10 8.07
N ARG A 158 10.89 7.18 8.11
CA ARG A 158 10.06 7.47 9.28
C ARG A 158 8.91 6.48 9.36
N VAL A 159 9.18 5.39 10.08
CA VAL A 159 8.17 4.63 10.81
C VAL A 159 8.09 5.30 12.18
N HIS A 160 6.94 5.87 12.53
CA HIS A 160 6.52 5.94 13.93
C HIS A 160 5.56 4.79 14.17
#